data_AF-A0A5C9EM82-F1
#
_entry.id   AF-A0A5C9EM82-F1
#
_cell.length_a   1.000
_cell.length_b   1.000
_cell.length_c   1.000
_cell.angle_alpha   90.00
_cell.angle_beta   90.00
_cell.angle_gamma   90.00
#
_symmetry.space_group_name_H-M   'P 1'
#
loop_
_entity.id
_entity.type
_entity.pdbx_description
1 polymer ?
#
loop_
_entity_poly.entity_id
_entity_poly.type
_entity_poly.pdbx_seq_one_letter_code
_entity_poly.pdbx_strand_id
1 'polypeptide(L)'
;MKCENKVYVELHEIFLSLDQDFFRLSDEEVFNSKEFRLISQIYPGWGKIMKEGFNRDKAEATRTIKHIFKTVKVYFQIMKNVYKSNVHKSNLNLVKSQLTEIHQSNPLLFPLILLLHDIARPFNRTWHPLESKKIIQRFSLLQKFNLSELEKRIILVVIEQHLLIGTIFTGEASYLGGISLWNSLENLGKFLSEKVVDVIFKCLKAFTVIDIWGYDYSTIYDHYFDYYSQICRTLSETFKETYHTKRDLRMTYLNGKLSEIDRNNLKWRIACSLRIFQFINTKKNLTSQFYYSKVEEGLRNLNMKWEEFERKLGKVHPRIQFKYSLSIMMILAMETFQRTSIDNNFHISPDIFRFWIECCGKVQNNINDFKQLKSPLFYFVFDLPRTWFFEEKYLKKIKSVKFTQRIRQNEILYNNDIFGYLIHIKLKK
;
A
#
# COMPACT_ATOMS: atom_id res chain seq x y z
N MET A 1 -0.74 -36.88 -11.63
CA MET A 1 -0.30 -35.86 -12.60
C MET A 1 -1.46 -34.91 -12.88
N LYS A 2 -1.47 -33.70 -12.31
CA LYS A 2 -2.42 -32.66 -12.71
C LYS A 2 -1.91 -32.08 -14.03
N CYS A 3 -2.74 -32.09 -15.07
CA CYS A 3 -2.47 -31.40 -16.34
C CYS A 3 -1.99 -29.97 -16.01
N GLU A 4 -0.75 -29.63 -16.38
CA GLU A 4 -0.22 -28.29 -16.14
C GLU A 4 -1.15 -27.28 -16.81
N ASN A 5 -1.53 -26.25 -16.07
CA ASN A 5 -2.44 -25.23 -16.58
C ASN A 5 -1.77 -24.52 -17.76
N LYS A 6 -2.23 -24.77 -19.00
CA LYS A 6 -1.63 -24.23 -20.24
C LYS A 6 -1.32 -22.73 -20.14
N VAL A 7 -2.24 -21.95 -19.56
CA VAL A 7 -2.05 -20.50 -19.37
C VAL A 7 -0.87 -20.20 -18.46
N TYR A 8 -0.67 -20.97 -17.38
CA TYR A 8 0.47 -20.79 -16.49
C TYR A 8 1.80 -21.01 -17.21
N VAL A 9 1.87 -22.05 -18.05
CA VAL A 9 3.07 -22.37 -18.86
C VAL A 9 3.36 -21.25 -19.84
N GLU A 10 2.35 -20.77 -20.57
CA GLU A 10 2.50 -19.66 -21.52
C GLU A 10 2.97 -18.36 -20.83
N LEU A 11 2.38 -18.01 -19.67
CA LEU A 11 2.82 -16.85 -18.88
C LEU A 11 4.26 -17.03 -18.40
N HIS A 12 4.61 -18.21 -17.89
CA HIS A 12 5.95 -18.53 -17.42
C HIS A 12 7.01 -18.34 -18.51
N GLU A 13 6.76 -18.85 -19.72
CA GLU A 13 7.66 -18.70 -20.87
C GLU A 13 7.83 -17.24 -21.30
N ILE A 14 6.73 -16.48 -21.40
CA ILE A 14 6.77 -15.07 -21.79
C ILE A 14 7.56 -14.25 -20.77
N PHE A 15 7.25 -14.38 -19.48
CA PHE A 15 7.84 -13.50 -18.47
C PHE A 15 9.29 -13.86 -18.11
N LEU A 16 9.70 -15.12 -18.25
CA LEU A 16 11.10 -15.48 -18.11
C LEU A 16 11.97 -15.06 -19.31
N SER A 17 11.38 -14.94 -20.50
CA SER A 17 12.08 -14.47 -21.71
C SER A 17 12.10 -12.95 -21.88
N LEU A 18 11.32 -12.20 -21.08
CA LEU A 18 11.26 -10.75 -21.11
C LEU A 18 12.65 -10.12 -20.87
N ASP A 19 13.18 -9.36 -21.83
CA ASP A 19 14.49 -8.70 -21.71
C ASP A 19 14.41 -7.41 -20.85
N GLN A 20 15.55 -6.94 -20.32
CA GLN A 20 15.71 -5.63 -19.72
C GLN A 20 15.37 -4.49 -20.71
N ASP A 21 15.59 -4.69 -22.00
CA ASP A 21 15.31 -3.68 -23.02
C ASP A 21 13.82 -3.35 -23.14
N PHE A 22 12.92 -4.31 -22.82
CA PHE A 22 11.49 -4.03 -22.73
C PHE A 22 11.17 -2.87 -21.78
N PHE A 23 11.87 -2.80 -20.64
CA PHE A 23 11.62 -1.76 -19.64
C PHE A 23 12.16 -0.39 -20.06
N ARG A 24 13.00 -0.32 -21.09
CA ARG A 24 13.56 0.91 -21.67
C ARG A 24 12.75 1.46 -22.84
N LEU A 25 11.84 0.65 -23.41
CA LEU A 25 10.96 1.06 -24.51
C LEU A 25 10.19 2.35 -24.20
N SER A 26 9.95 3.17 -25.23
CA SER A 26 9.04 4.31 -25.14
C SER A 26 7.58 3.87 -24.95
N ASP A 27 6.70 4.82 -24.68
CA ASP A 27 5.28 4.56 -24.45
C ASP A 27 4.61 3.81 -25.61
N GLU A 28 4.89 4.16 -26.86
CA GLU A 28 4.28 3.50 -28.04
C GLU A 28 4.87 2.12 -28.30
N GLU A 29 6.18 1.98 -28.09
CA GLU A 29 6.89 0.72 -28.30
C GLU A 29 6.41 -0.36 -27.32
N VAL A 30 6.07 0.00 -26.07
CA VAL A 30 5.51 -0.97 -25.10
C VAL A 30 4.21 -1.59 -25.63
N PHE A 31 3.30 -0.81 -26.21
CA PHE A 31 2.01 -1.31 -26.71
C PHE A 31 2.13 -2.06 -28.03
N ASN A 32 3.15 -1.74 -28.83
CA ASN A 32 3.45 -2.42 -30.09
C ASN A 32 4.39 -3.63 -29.91
N SER A 33 4.92 -3.84 -28.71
CA SER A 33 5.84 -4.93 -28.38
C SER A 33 5.23 -6.31 -28.61
N LYS A 34 6.11 -7.29 -28.84
CA LYS A 34 5.72 -8.71 -28.97
C LYS A 34 5.07 -9.20 -27.67
N GLU A 35 5.61 -8.81 -26.53
CA GLU A 35 5.22 -9.28 -25.22
C GLU A 35 3.83 -8.79 -24.84
N PHE A 36 3.52 -7.51 -25.09
CA PHE A 36 2.17 -6.99 -24.89
C PHE A 36 1.14 -7.72 -25.77
N ARG A 37 1.48 -7.99 -27.04
CA ARG A 37 0.61 -8.75 -27.95
C ARG A 37 0.37 -10.18 -27.47
N LEU A 38 1.40 -10.90 -27.05
CA LEU A 38 1.29 -12.27 -26.55
C LEU A 38 0.39 -12.34 -25.30
N ILE A 39 0.61 -11.45 -24.33
CA ILE A 39 -0.25 -11.39 -23.13
C ILE A 39 -1.68 -11.01 -23.50
N SER A 40 -1.87 -10.09 -24.46
CA SER A 40 -3.22 -9.73 -24.95
C SER A 40 -3.91 -10.86 -25.70
N GLN A 41 -3.18 -11.75 -26.37
CA GLN A 41 -3.75 -12.94 -27.01
C GLN A 41 -4.18 -13.98 -25.99
N ILE A 42 -3.33 -14.23 -24.98
CA ILE A 42 -3.68 -15.11 -23.86
C ILE A 42 -4.87 -14.52 -23.12
N TYR A 43 -4.87 -13.21 -22.84
CA TYR A 43 -5.84 -12.51 -22.02
C TYR A 43 -6.46 -11.27 -22.70
N PRO A 44 -7.38 -11.46 -23.67
CA PRO A 44 -7.93 -10.36 -24.48
C PRO A 44 -8.61 -9.25 -23.69
N GLY A 45 -9.36 -9.61 -22.65
CA GLY A 45 -10.03 -8.62 -21.78
C GLY A 45 -9.04 -7.68 -21.08
N TRP A 46 -7.92 -8.21 -20.58
CA TRP A 46 -6.84 -7.41 -20.01
C TRP A 46 -6.21 -6.48 -21.06
N GLY A 47 -5.89 -7.02 -22.24
CA GLY A 47 -5.31 -6.24 -23.33
C GLY A 47 -6.20 -5.09 -23.79
N LYS A 48 -7.52 -5.32 -23.86
CA LYS A 48 -8.51 -4.28 -24.18
C LYS A 48 -8.50 -3.15 -23.15
N ILE A 49 -8.56 -3.47 -21.86
CA ILE A 49 -8.57 -2.45 -20.79
C ILE A 49 -7.27 -1.66 -20.77
N MET A 50 -6.12 -2.31 -20.97
CA MET A 50 -4.84 -1.60 -21.02
C MET A 50 -4.77 -0.63 -22.21
N LYS A 51 -5.30 -1.01 -23.38
CA LYS A 51 -5.42 -0.09 -24.54
C LYS A 51 -6.35 1.07 -24.26
N GLU A 52 -7.50 0.84 -23.60
CA GLU A 52 -8.38 1.92 -23.17
C GLU A 52 -7.68 2.87 -22.18
N GLY A 53 -6.89 2.31 -21.25
CA GLY A 53 -6.08 3.07 -20.31
C GLY A 53 -5.03 3.93 -21.02
N PHE A 54 -4.37 3.39 -22.04
CA PHE A 54 -3.38 4.11 -22.86
C PHE A 54 -3.98 5.29 -23.60
N ASN A 55 -5.16 5.11 -24.19
CA ASN A 55 -5.87 6.17 -24.90
C ASN A 55 -6.29 7.31 -23.95
N ARG A 56 -6.41 7.03 -22.65
CA ARG A 56 -6.78 8.01 -21.62
C ARG A 56 -5.57 8.69 -20.98
N ASP A 57 -4.57 7.92 -20.57
CA ASP A 57 -3.33 8.40 -19.95
C ASP A 57 -2.17 7.50 -20.37
N LYS A 58 -1.54 7.87 -21.48
CA LYS A 58 -0.44 7.15 -22.12
C LYS A 58 0.71 6.82 -21.16
N ALA A 59 1.13 7.83 -20.39
CA ALA A 59 2.28 7.75 -19.51
C ALA A 59 1.99 6.88 -18.28
N GLU A 60 0.80 6.98 -17.68
CA GLU A 60 0.43 6.13 -16.56
C GLU A 60 0.15 4.69 -17.00
N ALA A 61 -0.49 4.46 -18.14
CA ALA A 61 -0.72 3.12 -18.70
C ALA A 61 0.58 2.38 -19.00
N THR A 62 1.53 3.04 -19.67
CA THR A 62 2.85 2.47 -19.96
C THR A 62 3.58 2.11 -18.67
N ARG A 63 3.60 3.02 -17.69
CA ARG A 63 4.24 2.75 -16.39
C ARG A 63 3.59 1.56 -15.68
N THR A 64 2.27 1.48 -15.69
CA THR A 64 1.51 0.37 -15.11
C THR A 64 1.86 -0.96 -15.78
N ILE A 65 1.93 -1.02 -17.11
CA ILE A 65 2.32 -2.25 -17.83
C ILE A 65 3.74 -2.65 -17.48
N LYS A 66 4.70 -1.73 -17.53
CA LYS A 66 6.11 -2.02 -17.19
C LYS A 66 6.21 -2.56 -15.76
N HIS A 67 5.53 -1.92 -14.82
CA HIS A 67 5.49 -2.36 -13.42
C HIS A 67 4.89 -3.77 -13.26
N ILE A 68 3.71 -4.01 -13.83
CA ILE A 68 3.05 -5.32 -13.82
C ILE A 68 3.95 -6.38 -14.45
N PHE A 69 4.56 -6.10 -15.60
CA PHE A 69 5.39 -7.08 -16.29
C PHE A 69 6.64 -7.42 -15.46
N LYS A 70 7.21 -6.42 -14.79
CA LYS A 70 8.36 -6.62 -13.90
C LYS A 70 7.98 -7.43 -12.66
N THR A 71 6.85 -7.14 -12.01
CA THR A 71 6.40 -7.92 -10.83
C THR A 71 6.12 -9.38 -11.19
N VAL A 72 5.46 -9.64 -12.32
CA VAL A 72 5.21 -11.01 -12.79
C VAL A 72 6.51 -11.73 -13.17
N LYS A 73 7.46 -11.04 -13.84
CA LYS A 73 8.80 -11.58 -14.10
C LYS A 73 9.53 -11.95 -12.82
N VAL A 74 9.54 -11.07 -11.81
CA VAL A 74 10.15 -11.34 -10.50
C VAL A 74 9.56 -12.61 -9.89
N TYR A 75 8.24 -12.76 -9.88
CA TYR A 75 7.58 -13.98 -9.40
C TYR A 75 8.12 -15.24 -10.07
N PHE A 76 8.13 -15.30 -11.41
CA PHE A 76 8.60 -16.49 -12.13
C PHE A 76 10.09 -16.75 -11.92
N GLN A 77 10.91 -15.70 -11.82
CA GLN A 77 12.34 -15.85 -11.52
C GLN A 77 12.58 -16.41 -10.11
N ILE A 78 11.76 -16.04 -9.12
CA ILE A 78 11.83 -16.60 -7.76
C ILE A 78 11.44 -18.08 -7.79
N MET A 79 10.33 -18.42 -8.47
CA MET A 79 9.87 -19.80 -8.60
C MET A 79 10.93 -20.70 -9.26
N LYS A 80 11.67 -20.18 -10.25
CA LYS A 80 12.76 -20.89 -10.95
C LYS A 80 14.13 -20.83 -10.25
N ASN A 81 14.26 -20.16 -9.09
CA ASN A 81 15.54 -19.94 -8.39
C ASN A 81 16.61 -19.18 -9.20
N VAL A 82 16.19 -18.31 -10.12
CA VAL A 82 17.13 -17.48 -10.92
C VAL A 82 17.04 -15.99 -10.56
N TYR A 83 16.16 -15.63 -9.62
CA TYR A 83 16.04 -14.25 -9.15
C TYR A 83 17.27 -13.85 -8.33
N LYS A 84 17.94 -12.78 -8.77
CA LYS A 84 19.06 -12.17 -8.05
C LYS A 84 18.53 -11.04 -7.18
N SER A 85 18.33 -11.30 -5.89
CA SER A 85 17.90 -10.29 -4.92
C SER A 85 19.07 -9.66 -4.18
N ASN A 86 18.87 -8.44 -3.67
CA ASN A 86 19.82 -7.73 -2.82
C ASN A 86 19.67 -8.04 -1.31
N VAL A 87 18.90 -9.07 -0.95
CA VAL A 87 18.61 -9.47 0.44
C VAL A 87 19.20 -10.84 0.77
N HIS A 88 19.25 -11.18 2.05
CA HIS A 88 19.69 -12.49 2.51
C HIS A 88 18.88 -13.63 1.87
N LYS A 89 19.58 -14.73 1.58
CA LYS A 89 18.99 -15.94 0.98
C LYS A 89 17.84 -16.51 1.81
N SER A 90 17.89 -16.39 3.14
CA SER A 90 16.81 -16.80 4.04
C SER A 90 15.50 -16.06 3.77
N ASN A 91 15.55 -14.75 3.56
CA ASN A 91 14.39 -13.93 3.23
C ASN A 91 13.81 -14.27 1.85
N LEU A 92 14.68 -14.49 0.85
CA LEU A 92 14.24 -14.95 -0.47
C LEU A 92 13.60 -16.34 -0.41
N ASN A 93 14.18 -17.27 0.35
CA ASN A 93 13.63 -18.62 0.56
C ASN A 93 12.27 -18.57 1.26
N LEU A 94 12.08 -17.66 2.22
CA LEU A 94 10.79 -17.47 2.88
C LEU A 94 9.70 -17.06 1.88
N VAL A 95 9.98 -16.08 1.01
CA VAL A 95 9.04 -15.67 -0.06
C VAL A 95 8.76 -16.85 -0.98
N LYS A 96 9.79 -17.57 -1.43
CA LYS A 96 9.61 -18.73 -2.30
C LYS A 96 8.74 -19.82 -1.66
N SER A 97 8.91 -20.10 -0.37
CA SER A 97 8.07 -21.07 0.36
C SER A 97 6.61 -20.65 0.31
N GLN A 98 6.34 -19.38 0.63
CA GLN A 98 4.97 -18.83 0.58
C GLN A 98 4.35 -18.92 -0.81
N LEU A 99 5.12 -18.57 -1.85
CA LEU A 99 4.66 -18.67 -3.24
C LEU A 99 4.41 -20.13 -3.67
N THR A 100 5.26 -21.06 -3.22
CA THR A 100 5.09 -22.50 -3.49
C THR A 100 3.79 -23.03 -2.89
N GLU A 101 3.50 -22.67 -1.64
CA GLU A 101 2.26 -23.06 -0.98
C GLU A 101 1.02 -22.47 -1.68
N ILE A 102 1.09 -21.20 -2.11
CA ILE A 102 0.03 -20.60 -2.91
C ILE A 102 -0.13 -21.35 -4.25
N HIS A 103 0.97 -21.61 -4.95
CA HIS A 103 0.99 -22.33 -6.22
C HIS A 103 0.40 -23.74 -6.12
N GLN A 104 0.66 -24.46 -5.03
CA GLN A 104 0.09 -25.80 -4.78
C GLN A 104 -1.44 -25.79 -4.67
N SER A 105 -2.03 -24.68 -4.18
CA SER A 105 -3.49 -24.52 -4.20
C SER A 105 -3.98 -24.27 -5.62
N ASN A 106 -3.44 -23.25 -6.30
CA ASN A 106 -3.73 -22.97 -7.70
C ASN A 106 -2.58 -22.18 -8.35
N PRO A 107 -1.95 -22.72 -9.43
CA PRO A 107 -0.85 -22.07 -10.12
C PRO A 107 -1.15 -20.66 -10.64
N LEU A 108 -2.41 -20.34 -10.98
CA LEU A 108 -2.79 -19.05 -11.54
C LEU A 108 -3.16 -18.00 -10.50
N LEU A 109 -3.38 -18.37 -9.23
CA LEU A 109 -3.89 -17.43 -8.23
C LEU A 109 -2.99 -16.20 -8.09
N PHE A 110 -1.69 -16.42 -7.90
CA PHE A 110 -0.75 -15.33 -7.68
C PHE A 110 -0.37 -14.56 -8.96
N PRO A 111 -0.09 -15.21 -10.11
CA PRO A 111 0.11 -14.51 -11.38
C PRO A 111 -1.04 -13.57 -11.76
N LEU A 112 -2.30 -13.96 -11.51
CA LEU A 112 -3.46 -13.13 -11.81
C LEU A 112 -3.56 -11.92 -10.87
N ILE A 113 -3.22 -12.07 -9.59
CA ILE A 113 -3.12 -10.94 -8.66
C ILE A 113 -2.10 -9.92 -9.20
N LEU A 114 -0.90 -10.38 -9.58
CA LEU A 114 0.15 -9.51 -10.09
C LEU A 114 -0.25 -8.83 -11.42
N LEU A 115 -0.91 -9.54 -12.33
CA LEU A 115 -1.36 -8.97 -13.62
C LEU A 115 -2.46 -7.91 -13.48
N LEU A 116 -3.25 -7.97 -12.41
CA LEU A 116 -4.49 -7.19 -12.28
C LEU A 116 -4.46 -6.11 -11.19
N HIS A 117 -3.49 -6.12 -10.27
CA HIS A 117 -3.50 -5.26 -9.09
C HIS A 117 -3.62 -3.75 -9.38
N ASP A 118 -2.98 -3.30 -10.47
CA ASP A 118 -2.86 -1.89 -10.85
C ASP A 118 -3.64 -1.52 -12.12
N ILE A 119 -4.53 -2.40 -12.62
CA ILE A 119 -5.23 -2.21 -13.91
C ILE A 119 -6.03 -0.91 -13.99
N ALA A 120 -6.48 -0.38 -12.85
CA ALA A 120 -7.25 0.87 -12.82
C ALA A 120 -6.40 2.15 -12.74
N ARG A 121 -5.07 2.09 -12.60
CA ARG A 121 -4.24 3.28 -12.40
C ARG A 121 -4.38 4.36 -13.49
N PRO A 122 -4.47 4.02 -14.79
CA PRO A 122 -4.68 5.02 -15.85
C PRO A 122 -6.03 5.72 -15.78
N PHE A 123 -7.01 5.14 -15.08
CA PHE A 123 -8.36 5.67 -14.96
C PHE A 123 -8.55 6.44 -13.65
N ASN A 124 -7.96 5.95 -12.56
CA ASN A 124 -8.05 6.55 -11.24
C ASN A 124 -6.84 6.15 -10.39
N ARG A 125 -5.78 6.97 -10.42
CA ARG A 125 -4.57 6.75 -9.62
C ARG A 125 -4.86 6.68 -8.12
N THR A 126 -5.72 7.56 -7.62
CA THR A 126 -5.95 7.73 -6.17
C THR A 126 -6.58 6.50 -5.53
N TRP A 127 -7.57 5.91 -6.20
CA TRP A 127 -8.37 4.79 -5.69
C TRP A 127 -8.22 3.52 -6.54
N HIS A 128 -7.08 3.38 -7.24
CA HIS A 128 -6.86 2.27 -8.16
C HIS A 128 -7.04 0.87 -7.55
N PRO A 129 -6.79 0.57 -6.26
CA PRO A 129 -7.02 -0.79 -5.77
C PRO A 129 -8.51 -1.17 -5.83
N LEU A 130 -9.38 -0.25 -5.39
CA LEU A 130 -10.82 -0.43 -5.41
C LEU A 130 -11.36 -0.43 -6.85
N GLU A 131 -10.90 0.52 -7.66
CA GLU A 131 -11.32 0.60 -9.06
C GLU A 131 -10.82 -0.61 -9.87
N SER A 132 -9.67 -1.20 -9.52
CA SER A 132 -9.17 -2.44 -10.15
C SER A 132 -10.12 -3.59 -9.87
N LYS A 133 -10.54 -3.77 -8.60
CA LYS A 133 -11.59 -4.74 -8.24
C LYS A 133 -12.88 -4.53 -9.04
N LYS A 134 -13.38 -3.28 -9.12
CA LYS A 134 -14.59 -2.94 -9.89
C LYS A 134 -14.45 -3.27 -11.37
N ILE A 135 -13.31 -2.93 -12.00
CA ILE A 135 -13.02 -3.25 -13.40
C ILE A 135 -12.99 -4.77 -13.61
N ILE A 136 -12.30 -5.52 -12.76
CA ILE A 136 -12.21 -6.98 -12.86
C ILE A 136 -13.60 -7.62 -12.80
N GLN A 137 -14.45 -7.15 -11.90
CA GLN A 137 -15.83 -7.63 -11.77
C GLN A 137 -16.71 -7.22 -12.96
N ARG A 138 -16.68 -5.94 -13.34
CA ARG A 138 -17.50 -5.38 -14.44
C ARG A 138 -17.23 -6.07 -15.78
N PHE A 139 -15.97 -6.39 -16.05
CA PHE A 139 -15.56 -7.02 -17.31
C PHE A 139 -15.37 -8.53 -17.19
N SER A 140 -15.82 -9.15 -16.08
CA SER A 140 -15.73 -10.59 -15.83
C SER A 140 -14.34 -11.17 -16.11
N LEU A 141 -13.29 -10.43 -15.78
CA LEU A 141 -11.93 -10.71 -16.24
C LEU A 141 -11.42 -12.08 -15.76
N LEU A 142 -11.94 -12.61 -14.65
CA LEU A 142 -11.54 -13.90 -14.10
C LEU A 142 -12.32 -15.10 -14.68
N GLN A 143 -13.37 -14.88 -15.47
CA GLN A 143 -14.31 -15.93 -15.88
C GLN A 143 -13.69 -16.99 -16.78
N LYS A 144 -12.73 -16.61 -17.63
CA LYS A 144 -12.08 -17.54 -18.58
C LYS A 144 -11.08 -18.51 -17.93
N PHE A 145 -10.71 -18.29 -16.66
CA PHE A 145 -9.79 -19.17 -15.95
C PHE A 145 -10.59 -20.17 -15.12
N ASN A 146 -10.10 -21.40 -15.03
CA ASN A 146 -10.70 -22.44 -14.20
C ASN A 146 -10.41 -22.17 -12.71
N LEU A 147 -11.07 -21.15 -12.17
CA LEU A 147 -11.00 -20.72 -10.77
C LEU A 147 -12.35 -20.99 -10.09
N SER A 148 -12.30 -21.58 -8.90
CA SER A 148 -13.42 -21.64 -7.97
C SER A 148 -13.85 -20.24 -7.53
N GLU A 149 -15.09 -20.12 -7.04
CA GLU A 149 -15.62 -18.86 -6.53
C GLU A 149 -14.81 -18.30 -5.35
N LEU A 150 -14.26 -19.19 -4.50
CA LEU A 150 -13.38 -18.77 -3.41
C LEU A 150 -12.09 -18.14 -3.94
N GLU A 151 -11.44 -18.75 -4.92
CA GLU A 151 -10.20 -18.23 -5.52
C GLU A 151 -10.42 -16.88 -6.19
N LYS A 152 -11.51 -16.72 -6.96
CA LYS A 152 -11.89 -15.43 -7.56
C LYS A 152 -12.05 -14.35 -6.49
N ARG A 153 -12.72 -14.68 -5.38
CA ARG A 153 -12.91 -13.74 -4.27
C ARG A 153 -11.61 -13.41 -3.56
N ILE A 154 -10.72 -14.38 -3.33
CA ILE A 154 -9.38 -14.13 -2.76
C ILE A 154 -8.60 -13.16 -3.65
N ILE A 155 -8.56 -13.39 -4.97
CA ILE A 155 -7.89 -12.49 -5.91
C ILE A 155 -8.42 -11.05 -5.78
N LEU A 156 -9.75 -10.88 -5.76
CA LEU A 156 -10.38 -9.56 -5.63
C LEU A 156 -10.05 -8.87 -4.31
N VAL A 157 -10.06 -9.60 -3.18
CA VAL A 157 -9.71 -9.05 -1.86
C VAL A 157 -8.24 -8.64 -1.81
N VAL A 158 -7.34 -9.47 -2.32
CA VAL A 158 -5.90 -9.16 -2.34
C VAL A 158 -5.65 -7.92 -3.20
N ILE A 159 -6.25 -7.84 -4.39
CA ILE A 159 -6.11 -6.66 -5.28
C ILE A 159 -6.65 -5.40 -4.62
N GLU A 160 -7.80 -5.45 -3.98
CA GLU A 160 -8.40 -4.28 -3.32
C GLU A 160 -7.53 -3.75 -2.17
N GLN A 161 -6.79 -4.64 -1.49
CA GLN A 161 -6.08 -4.33 -0.25
C GLN A 161 -4.55 -4.41 -0.39
N HIS A 162 -4.02 -4.54 -1.61
CA HIS A 162 -2.62 -4.86 -1.88
C HIS A 162 -1.63 -3.82 -1.33
N LEU A 163 -2.06 -2.57 -1.13
CA LEU A 163 -1.25 -1.50 -0.55
C LEU A 163 -1.21 -1.50 0.98
N LEU A 164 -2.14 -2.18 1.67
CA LEU A 164 -2.39 -2.01 3.10
C LEU A 164 -1.12 -2.19 3.93
N ILE A 165 -0.43 -3.33 3.76
CA ILE A 165 0.78 -3.67 4.52
C ILE A 165 1.89 -2.65 4.26
N GLY A 166 2.11 -2.29 3.00
CA GLY A 166 3.06 -1.27 2.59
C GLY A 166 2.74 0.10 3.20
N THR A 167 1.48 0.49 3.23
CA THR A 167 1.06 1.80 3.78
C THR A 167 1.08 1.87 5.30
N ILE A 168 0.86 0.76 6.01
CA ILE A 168 1.09 0.69 7.46
C ILE A 168 2.58 0.87 7.72
N PHE A 169 3.41 0.13 6.97
CA PHE A 169 4.86 0.23 7.06
C PHE A 169 5.41 1.64 6.77
N THR A 170 4.84 2.39 5.83
CA THR A 170 5.23 3.79 5.56
C THR A 170 4.60 4.80 6.52
N GLY A 171 3.77 4.36 7.47
CA GLY A 171 3.04 5.22 8.41
C GLY A 171 1.89 6.02 7.80
N GLU A 172 1.64 5.89 6.49
CA GLU A 172 0.53 6.51 5.78
C GLU A 172 -0.81 5.94 6.24
N ALA A 173 -0.87 4.64 6.51
CA ALA A 173 -2.01 3.97 7.11
C ALA A 173 -1.74 3.62 8.58
N SER A 174 -2.81 3.50 9.35
CA SER A 174 -2.80 2.95 10.70
C SER A 174 -3.20 1.47 10.69
N TYR A 175 -3.01 0.75 11.80
CA TYR A 175 -3.57 -0.59 11.96
C TYR A 175 -5.10 -0.57 11.88
N LEU A 176 -5.77 0.47 12.38
CA LEU A 176 -7.21 0.67 12.25
C LEU A 176 -7.66 0.76 10.79
N GLY A 177 -6.78 1.19 9.88
CA GLY A 177 -7.00 1.09 8.43
C GLY A 177 -7.32 -0.34 7.98
N GLY A 178 -6.87 -1.37 8.71
CA GLY A 178 -7.19 -2.77 8.47
C GLY A 178 -8.68 -3.13 8.51
N ILE A 179 -9.54 -2.26 9.07
CA ILE A 179 -11.00 -2.44 8.97
C ILE A 179 -11.46 -2.60 7.51
N SER A 180 -10.84 -1.89 6.56
CA SER A 180 -11.20 -2.03 5.14
C SER A 180 -11.03 -3.47 4.65
N LEU A 181 -9.92 -4.12 5.03
CA LEU A 181 -9.67 -5.52 4.69
C LEU A 181 -10.65 -6.44 5.41
N TRP A 182 -10.96 -6.20 6.69
CA TRP A 182 -11.96 -6.99 7.41
C TRP A 182 -13.34 -6.93 6.74
N ASN A 183 -13.79 -5.75 6.30
CA ASN A 183 -15.04 -5.62 5.56
C ASN A 183 -15.00 -6.42 4.24
N SER A 184 -13.88 -6.39 3.52
CA SER A 184 -13.68 -7.22 2.33
C SER A 184 -13.72 -8.72 2.64
N LEU A 185 -13.23 -9.15 3.81
CA LEU A 185 -13.28 -10.53 4.28
C LEU A 185 -14.69 -10.96 4.71
N GLU A 186 -15.44 -10.12 5.41
CA GLU A 186 -16.84 -10.45 5.77
C GLU A 186 -17.72 -10.63 4.54
N ASN A 187 -17.43 -9.89 3.46
CA ASN A 187 -18.09 -10.07 2.15
C ASN A 187 -17.80 -11.42 1.48
N LEU A 188 -16.89 -12.24 2.01
CA LEU A 188 -16.72 -13.64 1.61
C LEU A 188 -17.86 -14.54 2.11
N GLY A 189 -18.64 -14.08 3.10
CA GLY A 189 -19.79 -14.81 3.64
C GLY A 189 -19.39 -16.20 4.15
N LYS A 190 -20.04 -17.24 3.62
CA LYS A 190 -19.80 -18.64 4.02
C LYS A 190 -18.38 -19.16 3.77
N PHE A 191 -17.60 -18.47 2.94
CA PHE A 191 -16.22 -18.86 2.68
C PHE A 191 -15.22 -18.33 3.71
N LEU A 192 -15.63 -17.37 4.55
CA LEU A 192 -14.75 -16.81 5.58
C LEU A 192 -14.38 -17.89 6.60
N SER A 193 -13.09 -18.09 6.80
CA SER A 193 -12.52 -19.00 7.78
C SER A 193 -11.10 -18.55 8.14
N GLU A 194 -10.53 -19.04 9.24
CA GLU A 194 -9.15 -18.73 9.62
C GLU A 194 -8.13 -19.09 8.53
N LYS A 195 -8.33 -20.23 7.86
CA LYS A 195 -7.48 -20.66 6.74
C LYS A 195 -7.51 -19.65 5.59
N VAL A 196 -8.67 -19.06 5.31
CA VAL A 196 -8.81 -18.03 4.26
C VAL A 196 -8.14 -16.73 4.69
N VAL A 197 -8.25 -16.35 5.97
CA VAL A 197 -7.50 -15.21 6.54
C VAL A 197 -6.00 -15.42 6.34
N ASP A 198 -5.47 -16.59 6.67
CA ASP A 198 -4.04 -16.92 6.50
C ASP A 198 -3.59 -16.84 5.03
N VAL A 199 -4.38 -17.39 4.11
CA VAL A 199 -4.07 -17.33 2.67
C VAL A 199 -4.02 -15.89 2.18
N ILE A 200 -4.96 -15.04 2.62
CA ILE A 200 -4.99 -13.64 2.20
C ILE A 200 -3.79 -12.87 2.74
N PHE A 201 -3.42 -13.02 4.01
CA PHE A 201 -2.22 -12.38 4.55
C PHE A 201 -0.92 -12.92 3.93
N LYS A 202 -0.87 -14.21 3.60
CA LYS A 202 0.26 -14.79 2.85
C LYS A 202 0.39 -14.17 1.46
N CYS A 203 -0.73 -14.01 0.75
CA CYS A 203 -0.76 -13.33 -0.55
C CYS A 203 -0.33 -11.87 -0.43
N LEU A 204 -0.89 -11.12 0.53
CA LEU A 204 -0.56 -9.70 0.75
C LEU A 204 0.93 -9.50 1.09
N LYS A 205 1.51 -10.36 1.94
CA LYS A 205 2.93 -10.29 2.30
C LYS A 205 3.83 -10.55 1.09
N ALA A 206 3.61 -11.67 0.39
CA ALA A 206 4.40 -12.01 -0.79
C ALA A 206 4.24 -10.94 -1.88
N PHE A 207 3.01 -10.41 -2.06
CA PHE A 207 2.72 -9.34 -3.00
C PHE A 207 3.50 -8.07 -2.64
N THR A 208 3.46 -7.62 -1.38
CA THR A 208 4.12 -6.38 -0.95
C THR A 208 5.61 -6.38 -1.28
N VAL A 209 6.30 -7.52 -1.07
CA VAL A 209 7.72 -7.66 -1.37
C VAL A 209 7.97 -7.64 -2.89
N ILE A 210 7.20 -8.41 -3.66
CA ILE A 210 7.33 -8.48 -5.12
C ILE A 210 7.00 -7.14 -5.79
N ASP A 211 5.98 -6.43 -5.28
CA ASP A 211 5.60 -5.11 -5.75
C ASP A 211 6.75 -4.11 -5.63
N ILE A 212 7.46 -4.12 -4.49
CA ILE A 212 8.65 -3.28 -4.31
C ILE A 212 9.73 -3.64 -5.32
N TRP A 213 10.05 -4.93 -5.48
CA TRP A 213 11.01 -5.41 -6.50
C TRP A 213 10.58 -5.10 -7.95
N GLY A 214 9.30 -4.81 -8.17
CA GLY A 214 8.75 -4.31 -9.44
C GLY A 214 9.25 -2.93 -9.84
N TYR A 215 9.69 -2.10 -8.89
CA TYR A 215 10.14 -0.73 -9.17
C TYR A 215 11.64 -0.65 -9.49
N ASP A 216 12.02 0.16 -10.49
CA ASP A 216 13.41 0.35 -10.95
C ASP A 216 14.36 0.96 -9.91
N TYR A 217 13.82 1.78 -9.01
CA TYR A 217 14.59 2.52 -8.01
C TYR A 217 14.48 1.90 -6.61
N SER A 218 14.01 0.66 -6.50
CA SER A 218 13.76 0.02 -5.21
C SER A 218 15.02 -0.63 -4.65
N THR A 219 15.34 -0.29 -3.41
CA THR A 219 16.20 -1.10 -2.55
C THR A 219 15.32 -1.60 -1.42
N ILE A 220 15.23 -2.92 -1.28
CA ILE A 220 14.63 -3.54 -0.11
C ILE A 220 15.76 -3.92 0.85
N TYR A 221 15.56 -3.75 2.15
CA TYR A 221 16.53 -4.16 3.15
C TYR A 221 15.98 -5.35 3.93
N ASP A 222 16.86 -6.18 4.48
CA ASP A 222 16.46 -7.42 5.17
C ASP A 222 15.46 -7.19 6.31
N HIS A 223 15.61 -6.09 7.06
CA HIS A 223 14.69 -5.76 8.15
C HIS A 223 13.26 -5.45 7.69
N TYR A 224 13.03 -5.17 6.39
CA TYR A 224 11.67 -4.97 5.87
C TYR A 224 10.85 -6.25 6.03
N PHE A 225 11.49 -7.42 5.91
CA PHE A 225 10.83 -8.72 6.05
C PHE A 225 10.32 -8.92 7.47
N ASP A 226 11.07 -8.46 8.47
CA ASP A 226 10.66 -8.52 9.87
C ASP A 226 9.43 -7.65 10.11
N TYR A 227 9.46 -6.39 9.64
CA TYR A 227 8.33 -5.48 9.79
C TYR A 227 7.08 -5.95 9.05
N TYR A 228 7.19 -6.42 7.79
CA TYR A 228 6.04 -6.98 7.07
C TYR A 228 5.51 -8.23 7.76
N SER A 229 6.37 -9.09 8.29
CA SER A 229 5.95 -10.27 9.07
C SER A 229 5.21 -9.86 10.33
N GLN A 230 5.70 -8.86 11.06
CA GLN A 230 5.06 -8.35 12.25
C GLN A 230 3.67 -7.78 11.95
N ILE A 231 3.56 -6.89 10.95
CA ILE A 231 2.27 -6.28 10.54
C ILE A 231 1.27 -7.37 10.15
N CYS A 232 1.67 -8.31 9.28
CA CYS A 232 0.80 -9.40 8.84
C CYS A 232 0.37 -10.31 9.98
N ARG A 233 1.29 -10.68 10.89
CA ARG A 233 0.98 -11.51 12.05
C ARG A 233 -0.04 -10.81 12.96
N THR A 234 0.25 -9.58 13.36
CA THR A 234 -0.63 -8.80 14.24
C THR A 234 -2.04 -8.64 13.67
N LEU A 235 -2.16 -8.30 12.38
CA LEU A 235 -3.47 -8.19 11.73
C LEU A 235 -4.18 -9.55 11.60
N SER A 236 -3.46 -10.59 11.19
CA SER A 236 -4.02 -11.93 11.03
C SER A 236 -4.54 -12.52 12.34
N GLU A 237 -3.78 -12.41 13.43
CA GLU A 237 -4.19 -12.83 14.77
C GLU A 237 -5.43 -12.05 15.22
N THR A 238 -5.41 -10.72 15.11
CA THR A 238 -6.57 -9.87 15.44
C THR A 238 -7.82 -10.28 14.66
N PHE A 239 -7.67 -10.65 13.38
CA PHE A 239 -8.80 -11.02 12.52
C PHE A 239 -9.35 -12.41 12.87
N LYS A 240 -8.50 -13.36 13.23
CA LYS A 240 -8.93 -14.67 13.73
C LYS A 240 -9.67 -14.55 15.05
N GLU A 241 -9.16 -13.74 15.99
CA GLU A 241 -9.85 -13.42 17.24
C GLU A 241 -11.20 -12.74 16.99
N THR A 242 -11.25 -11.82 16.03
CA THR A 242 -12.49 -11.16 15.60
C THR A 242 -13.47 -12.15 15.00
N TYR A 243 -13.01 -13.11 14.19
CA TYR A 243 -13.84 -14.15 13.60
C TYR A 243 -14.53 -15.00 14.68
N HIS A 244 -13.85 -15.32 15.79
CA HIS A 244 -14.42 -16.07 16.91
C HIS A 244 -15.30 -15.23 17.85
N THR A 245 -15.29 -13.90 17.70
CA THR A 245 -16.17 -13.02 18.46
C THR A 245 -17.60 -13.11 17.93
N LYS A 246 -18.60 -13.00 18.83
CA LYS A 246 -20.03 -12.93 18.47
C LYS A 246 -20.25 -11.91 17.36
N ARG A 247 -20.99 -12.28 16.31
CA ARG A 247 -21.13 -11.51 15.06
C ARG A 247 -21.42 -10.02 15.30
N ASP A 248 -22.38 -9.71 16.16
CA ASP A 248 -22.79 -8.32 16.44
C ASP A 248 -21.75 -7.49 17.20
N LEU A 249 -20.78 -8.15 17.83
CA LEU A 249 -19.70 -7.53 18.60
C LEU A 249 -18.37 -7.45 17.83
N ARG A 250 -18.25 -8.13 16.69
CA ARG A 250 -16.98 -8.24 15.92
C ARG A 250 -16.39 -6.88 15.59
N MET A 251 -17.19 -5.98 15.03
CA MET A 251 -16.71 -4.64 14.69
C MET A 251 -16.29 -3.84 15.91
N THR A 252 -17.02 -3.92 17.03
CA THR A 252 -16.63 -3.24 18.27
C THR A 252 -15.31 -3.78 18.81
N TYR A 253 -15.16 -5.11 18.82
CA TYR A 253 -13.93 -5.79 19.23
C TYR A 253 -12.73 -5.39 18.36
N LEU A 254 -12.88 -5.53 17.03
CA LEU A 254 -11.85 -5.20 16.05
C LEU A 254 -11.39 -3.74 16.18
N ASN A 255 -12.35 -2.82 16.29
CA ASN A 255 -12.06 -1.40 16.50
C ASN A 255 -11.25 -1.15 17.76
N GLY A 256 -11.63 -1.77 18.88
CA GLY A 256 -10.93 -1.65 20.15
C GLY A 256 -9.49 -2.15 20.05
N LYS A 257 -9.31 -3.36 19.50
CA LYS A 257 -7.99 -3.99 19.33
C LYS A 257 -7.07 -3.21 18.40
N LEU A 258 -7.53 -2.84 17.20
CA LEU A 258 -6.70 -2.09 16.26
C LEU A 258 -6.36 -0.69 16.78
N SER A 259 -7.28 -0.03 17.48
CA SER A 259 -7.01 1.28 18.11
C SER A 259 -6.00 1.17 19.26
N GLU A 260 -5.99 0.07 20.00
CA GLU A 260 -4.99 -0.20 21.03
C GLU A 260 -3.61 -0.44 20.42
N ILE A 261 -3.53 -1.27 19.37
CA ILE A 261 -2.29 -1.51 18.62
C ILE A 261 -1.74 -0.19 18.09
N ASP A 262 -2.57 0.66 17.48
CA ASP A 262 -2.12 1.95 16.96
C ASP A 262 -1.60 2.89 18.04
N ARG A 263 -2.22 2.94 19.22
CA ARG A 263 -1.73 3.75 20.35
C ARG A 263 -0.32 3.32 20.77
N ASN A 264 -0.12 2.00 20.91
CA ASN A 264 1.18 1.44 21.27
C ASN A 264 2.25 1.62 20.17
N ASN A 265 1.83 1.87 18.92
CA ASN A 265 2.70 2.05 17.76
C ASN A 265 2.72 3.49 17.23
N LEU A 266 2.20 4.48 17.97
CA LEU A 266 2.11 5.86 17.48
C LEU A 266 3.50 6.44 17.16
N LYS A 267 4.48 6.28 18.05
CA LYS A 267 5.86 6.77 17.80
C LYS A 267 6.49 6.10 16.59
N TRP A 268 6.26 4.79 16.42
CA TRP A 268 6.67 4.05 15.24
C TRP A 268 6.02 4.61 13.97
N ARG A 269 4.70 4.83 13.97
CA ARG A 269 3.96 5.36 12.82
C ARG A 269 4.47 6.74 12.41
N ILE A 270 4.71 7.62 13.39
CA ILE A 270 5.28 8.95 13.17
C ILE A 270 6.66 8.80 12.55
N ALA A 271 7.57 8.01 13.15
CA ALA A 271 8.89 7.75 12.58
C ALA A 271 8.82 7.15 11.16
N CYS A 272 7.84 6.28 10.90
CA CYS A 272 7.62 5.67 9.60
C CYS A 272 7.22 6.70 8.54
N SER A 273 6.34 7.63 8.91
CA SER A 273 5.89 8.73 8.04
C SER A 273 7.03 9.66 7.60
N LEU A 274 8.17 9.63 8.31
CA LEU A 274 9.39 10.36 7.95
C LEU A 274 10.27 9.58 6.96
N ARG A 275 9.85 8.37 6.54
CA ARG A 275 10.60 7.43 5.71
C ARG A 275 11.92 6.96 6.32
N ILE A 276 12.09 7.21 7.61
CA ILE A 276 13.31 6.97 8.34
C ILE A 276 13.57 5.47 8.58
N PHE A 277 12.49 4.69 8.71
CA PHE A 277 12.54 3.23 8.92
C PHE A 277 13.26 2.47 7.80
N GLN A 278 13.37 3.06 6.60
CA GLN A 278 14.04 2.44 5.46
C GLN A 278 15.52 2.14 5.76
N PHE A 279 16.12 2.89 6.67
CA PHE A 279 17.55 2.82 6.96
C PHE A 279 17.86 2.20 8.33
N ILE A 280 16.86 1.69 9.05
CA ILE A 280 17.06 0.97 10.31
C ILE A 280 18.03 -0.20 10.09
N ASN A 281 19.02 -0.32 10.97
CA ASN A 281 20.06 -1.35 10.97
C ASN A 281 20.91 -1.44 9.70
N THR A 282 20.79 -0.49 8.76
CA THR A 282 21.68 -0.41 7.59
C THR A 282 23.08 0.08 7.98
N LYS A 283 23.20 0.76 9.12
CA LYS A 283 24.46 1.09 9.81
C LYS A 283 24.29 0.85 11.32
N LYS A 284 25.38 0.55 12.03
CA LYS A 284 25.36 0.22 13.46
C LYS A 284 24.64 1.26 14.35
N ASN A 285 24.72 2.55 13.99
CA ASN A 285 24.11 3.64 14.75
C ASN A 285 22.64 3.90 14.39
N LEU A 286 22.15 3.40 13.26
CA LEU A 286 20.80 3.68 12.75
C LEU A 286 19.77 2.71 13.33
N THR A 287 19.49 2.81 14.63
CA THR A 287 18.52 1.94 15.32
C THR A 287 17.13 2.58 15.39
N SER A 288 16.08 1.80 15.72
CA SER A 288 14.76 2.37 16.04
C SER A 288 14.85 3.43 17.15
N GLN A 289 15.70 3.20 18.16
CA GLN A 289 15.88 4.13 19.28
C GLN A 289 16.52 5.44 18.84
N PHE A 290 17.50 5.38 17.93
CA PHE A 290 18.09 6.58 17.31
C PHE A 290 17.02 7.42 16.60
N TYR A 291 16.11 6.77 15.87
CA TYR A 291 15.06 7.49 15.18
C TYR A 291 13.96 8.04 16.10
N TYR A 292 13.65 7.34 17.18
CA TYR A 292 12.78 7.84 18.24
C TYR A 292 13.39 9.05 18.95
N SER A 293 14.71 9.05 19.20
CA SER A 293 15.39 10.21 19.79
C SER A 293 15.34 11.41 18.85
N LYS A 294 15.46 11.21 17.53
CA LYS A 294 15.27 12.29 16.54
C LYS A 294 13.88 12.89 16.55
N VAL A 295 12.84 12.05 16.70
CA VAL A 295 11.45 12.55 16.85
C VAL A 295 11.32 13.43 18.09
N GLU A 296 11.89 12.99 19.22
CA GLU A 296 11.87 13.77 20.47
C GLU A 296 12.69 15.07 20.37
N GLU A 297 13.84 15.04 19.70
CA GLU A 297 14.63 16.24 19.37
C GLU A 297 13.81 17.25 18.56
N GLY A 298 13.12 16.79 17.52
CA GLY A 298 12.27 17.66 16.70
C GLY A 298 11.10 18.28 17.48
N LEU A 299 10.52 17.55 18.43
CA LEU A 299 9.47 18.08 19.32
C LEU A 299 10.00 19.14 20.30
N ARG A 300 11.26 19.04 20.73
CA ARG A 300 11.89 20.08 21.58
C ARG A 300 11.95 21.44 20.88
N ASN A 301 12.04 21.48 19.55
CA ASN A 301 11.97 22.72 18.77
C ASN A 301 10.57 23.39 18.82
N LEU A 302 9.55 22.66 19.29
CA LEU A 302 8.21 23.17 19.60
C LEU A 302 8.00 23.42 21.10
N ASN A 303 9.05 23.33 21.93
CA ASN A 303 8.95 23.31 23.39
C ASN A 303 7.96 22.25 23.90
N MET A 304 7.91 21.09 23.24
CA MET A 304 6.92 20.05 23.48
C MET A 304 7.60 18.72 23.83
N LYS A 305 7.06 18.00 24.82
CA LYS A 305 7.46 16.62 25.14
C LYS A 305 6.61 15.61 24.37
N TRP A 306 7.09 14.37 24.23
CA TRP A 306 6.38 13.30 23.53
C TRP A 306 4.96 13.08 24.07
N GLU A 307 4.80 13.04 25.39
CA GLU A 307 3.51 12.77 26.06
C GLU A 307 2.51 13.91 25.82
N GLU A 308 3.00 15.14 25.69
CA GLU A 308 2.17 16.28 25.31
C GLU A 308 1.72 16.19 23.85
N PHE A 309 2.64 15.85 22.95
CA PHE A 309 2.34 15.65 21.54
C PHE A 309 1.30 14.54 21.33
N GLU A 310 1.51 13.38 21.95
CA GLU A 310 0.58 12.25 21.92
C GLU A 310 -0.83 12.66 22.40
N ARG A 311 -0.91 13.39 23.52
CA ARG A 311 -2.18 13.90 24.04
C ARG A 311 -2.86 14.88 23.09
N LYS A 312 -2.11 15.72 22.36
CA LYS A 312 -2.65 16.62 21.33
C LYS A 312 -3.18 15.87 20.11
N LEU A 313 -2.57 14.74 19.75
CA LEU A 313 -3.12 13.89 18.68
C LEU A 313 -4.40 13.18 19.13
N GLY A 314 -4.52 12.87 20.41
CA GLY A 314 -5.73 12.34 21.04
C GLY A 314 -6.14 10.96 20.52
N LYS A 315 -7.34 10.50 20.86
CA LYS A 315 -7.84 9.16 20.45
C LYS A 315 -8.19 9.04 18.96
N VAL A 316 -8.01 10.12 18.19
CA VAL A 316 -8.40 10.17 16.76
C VAL A 316 -7.28 9.79 15.81
N HIS A 317 -6.01 9.80 16.24
CA HIS A 317 -4.88 9.45 15.37
C HIS A 317 -5.03 8.09 14.66
N PRO A 318 -5.61 7.02 15.26
CA PRO A 318 -5.80 5.75 14.56
C PRO A 318 -6.74 5.87 13.36
N ARG A 319 -7.65 6.85 13.37
CA ARG A 319 -8.67 7.02 12.32
C ARG A 319 -8.12 7.68 11.06
N ILE A 320 -7.01 8.38 11.18
CA ILE A 320 -6.39 9.12 10.07
C ILE A 320 -5.70 8.15 9.14
N GLN A 321 -5.98 8.25 7.86
CA GLN A 321 -5.28 7.56 6.78
C GLN A 321 -4.80 8.64 5.81
N PHE A 322 -3.58 8.51 5.30
CA PHE A 322 -3.07 9.41 4.28
C PHE A 322 -2.93 8.68 2.95
N LYS A 323 -3.35 9.32 1.86
CA LYS A 323 -3.23 8.77 0.50
C LYS A 323 -2.16 9.54 -0.28
N TYR A 324 -1.11 8.82 -0.68
CA TYR A 324 0.05 9.35 -1.45
C TYR A 324 0.72 10.56 -0.81
N SER A 325 0.88 10.52 0.51
CA SER A 325 1.32 11.66 1.31
C SER A 325 2.77 11.56 1.75
N LEU A 326 3.43 10.41 1.56
CA LEU A 326 4.80 10.19 2.05
C LEU A 326 5.75 11.31 1.63
N SER A 327 5.65 11.80 0.40
CA SER A 327 6.50 12.92 -0.07
C SER A 327 6.23 14.23 0.67
N ILE A 328 4.97 14.50 1.04
CA ILE A 328 4.59 15.67 1.86
C ILE A 328 5.21 15.53 3.24
N MET A 329 5.03 14.37 3.88
CA MET A 329 5.52 14.13 5.24
C MET A 329 7.05 14.21 5.30
N MET A 330 7.75 13.70 4.28
CA MET A 330 9.20 13.86 4.14
C MET A 330 9.61 15.32 3.99
N ILE A 331 8.94 16.10 3.13
CA ILE A 331 9.27 17.53 2.94
C ILE A 331 9.04 18.34 4.21
N LEU A 332 7.98 18.03 4.96
CA LEU A 332 7.68 18.70 6.23
C LEU A 332 8.65 18.32 7.34
N ALA A 333 9.31 17.17 7.25
CA ALA A 333 10.25 16.69 8.26
C ALA A 333 11.72 16.99 7.92
N MET A 334 12.10 16.88 6.65
CA MET A 334 13.48 16.99 6.15
C MET A 334 13.71 18.26 5.32
N GLU A 335 12.69 19.11 5.21
CA GLU A 335 12.66 20.32 4.38
C GLU A 335 12.78 20.10 2.86
N THR A 336 13.16 18.91 2.43
CA THR A 336 13.35 18.53 1.04
C THR A 336 12.91 17.08 0.84
N PHE A 337 12.69 16.68 -0.41
CA PHE A 337 12.44 15.28 -0.73
C PHE A 337 13.78 14.54 -0.90
N GLN A 338 14.21 13.81 0.13
CA GLN A 338 15.48 13.05 0.10
C GLN A 338 15.26 11.57 0.40
N ARG A 339 15.93 10.69 -0.35
CA ARG A 339 15.89 9.23 -0.18
C ARG A 339 17.21 8.69 0.35
N THR A 340 17.74 9.31 1.40
CA THR A 340 19.04 8.98 1.98
C THR A 340 18.93 8.79 3.48
N SER A 341 19.83 7.98 4.05
CA SER A 341 19.93 7.83 5.51
C SER A 341 20.26 9.18 6.14
N ILE A 342 19.64 9.49 7.27
CA ILE A 342 20.00 10.65 8.09
C ILE A 342 21.23 10.37 8.96
N ASP A 343 21.98 11.41 9.30
CA ASP A 343 23.14 11.33 10.19
C ASP A 343 22.80 11.82 11.61
N ASN A 344 23.82 11.86 12.48
CA ASN A 344 23.65 12.29 13.87
C ASN A 344 23.33 13.79 14.00
N ASN A 345 23.68 14.62 13.01
CA ASN A 345 23.47 16.07 13.02
C ASN A 345 22.12 16.45 12.38
N PHE A 346 21.44 15.50 11.75
CA PHE A 346 20.13 15.72 11.16
C PHE A 346 19.12 16.12 12.24
N HIS A 347 18.32 17.14 11.92
CA HIS A 347 17.22 17.62 12.76
C HIS A 347 15.90 17.52 12.02
N ILE A 348 14.88 16.99 12.69
CA ILE A 348 13.52 16.94 12.15
C ILE A 348 12.89 18.33 12.30
N SER A 349 12.39 18.87 11.18
CA SER A 349 11.65 20.13 11.18
C SER A 349 10.36 20.01 12.00
N PRO A 350 10.00 21.04 12.80
CA PRO A 350 8.79 21.05 13.59
C PRO A 350 7.49 21.02 12.76
N ASP A 351 7.56 21.30 11.45
CA ASP A 351 6.38 21.41 10.58
C ASP A 351 5.64 20.08 10.43
N ILE A 352 6.34 18.94 10.51
CA ILE A 352 5.67 17.63 10.47
C ILE A 352 4.79 17.41 11.70
N PHE A 353 5.22 17.84 12.89
CA PHE A 353 4.41 17.69 14.11
C PHE A 353 3.21 18.61 14.08
N ARG A 354 3.39 19.86 13.60
CA ARG A 354 2.26 20.77 13.36
C ARG A 354 1.27 20.14 12.40
N PHE A 355 1.73 19.58 11.28
CA PHE A 355 0.87 18.88 10.31
C PHE A 355 0.04 17.77 10.95
N TRP A 356 0.64 16.90 11.77
CA TRP A 356 -0.08 15.86 12.50
C TRP A 356 -1.12 16.43 13.47
N ILE A 357 -0.76 17.47 14.24
CA ILE A 357 -1.68 18.17 15.14
C ILE A 357 -2.87 18.76 14.35
N GLU A 358 -2.62 19.36 13.18
CA GLU A 358 -3.68 19.92 12.33
C GLU A 358 -4.63 18.86 11.79
N CYS A 359 -4.08 17.75 11.29
CA CYS A 359 -4.89 16.64 10.78
C CYS A 359 -5.75 16.01 11.90
N CYS A 360 -5.15 15.77 13.08
CA CYS A 360 -5.89 15.28 14.25
C CYS A 360 -6.94 16.27 14.74
N GLY A 361 -6.59 17.55 14.87
CA GLY A 361 -7.51 18.60 15.28
C GLY A 361 -8.72 18.73 14.34
N LYS A 362 -8.49 18.65 13.03
CA LYS A 362 -9.58 18.63 12.04
C LYS A 362 -10.56 17.47 12.28
N VAL A 363 -10.04 16.26 12.48
CA VAL A 363 -10.90 15.09 12.74
C VAL A 363 -11.60 15.21 14.10
N GLN A 364 -10.87 15.59 15.15
CA GLN A 364 -11.40 15.72 16.51
C GLN A 364 -12.54 16.73 16.60
N ASN A 365 -12.43 17.86 15.91
CA ASN A 365 -13.44 18.92 15.93
C ASN A 365 -14.76 18.53 15.22
N ASN A 366 -14.75 17.50 14.37
CA ASN A 366 -15.92 17.11 13.57
C ASN A 366 -16.42 15.69 13.91
N ILE A 367 -15.73 14.94 14.79
CA ILE A 367 -16.02 13.51 14.98
C ILE A 367 -17.43 13.22 15.50
N ASN A 368 -17.99 14.14 16.28
CA ASN A 368 -19.34 14.03 16.83
C ASN A 368 -20.43 14.18 15.76
N ASP A 369 -20.09 14.73 14.59
CA ASP A 369 -21.01 14.91 13.47
C ASP A 369 -21.13 13.63 12.63
N PHE A 370 -20.26 12.64 12.86
CA PHE A 370 -20.11 11.42 12.05
C PHE A 370 -20.57 10.14 12.74
N LYS A 371 -21.67 10.22 13.51
CA LYS A 371 -22.23 9.09 14.28
C LYS A 371 -22.72 7.90 13.43
N GLN A 372 -22.88 8.09 12.11
CA GLN A 372 -23.41 7.07 11.22
C GLN A 372 -22.49 5.84 11.06
N LEU A 373 -21.18 6.01 11.29
CA LEU A 373 -20.23 4.91 11.27
C LEU A 373 -19.77 4.57 12.70
N LYS A 374 -19.84 3.28 13.07
CA LYS A 374 -19.28 2.79 14.34
C LYS A 374 -17.78 3.08 14.47
N SER A 375 -17.08 3.18 13.34
CA SER A 375 -15.68 3.60 13.33
C SER A 375 -15.29 4.27 12.01
N PRO A 376 -15.48 5.60 11.91
CA PRO A 376 -15.08 6.34 10.73
C PRO A 376 -13.55 6.35 10.55
N LEU A 377 -13.11 6.07 9.31
CA LEU A 377 -11.77 6.36 8.82
C LEU A 377 -11.79 7.69 8.05
N PHE A 378 -10.76 8.51 8.23
CA PHE A 378 -10.60 9.81 7.58
C PHE A 378 -9.38 9.78 6.66
N TYR A 379 -9.63 9.85 5.36
CA TYR A 379 -8.62 9.84 4.31
C TYR A 379 -8.26 11.26 3.91
N PHE A 380 -7.05 11.69 4.27
CA PHE A 380 -6.45 12.90 3.74
C PHE A 380 -5.90 12.61 2.35
N VAL A 381 -6.47 13.27 1.34
CA VAL A 381 -6.11 13.10 -0.08
C VAL A 381 -5.52 14.40 -0.58
N PHE A 382 -4.26 14.37 -1.01
CA PHE A 382 -3.56 15.55 -1.50
C PHE A 382 -3.56 15.56 -3.03
N ASP A 383 -4.20 16.57 -3.61
CA ASP A 383 -4.29 16.73 -5.06
C ASP A 383 -3.08 17.52 -5.56
N LEU A 384 -2.05 16.76 -5.93
CA LEU A 384 -0.76 17.26 -6.40
C LEU A 384 -0.39 16.62 -7.74
N PRO A 385 0.19 17.40 -8.67
CA PRO A 385 0.74 16.86 -9.91
C PRO A 385 1.79 15.79 -9.64
N ARG A 386 2.08 14.97 -10.65
CA ARG A 386 3.25 14.09 -10.58
C ARG A 386 4.52 14.95 -10.44
N THR A 387 5.54 14.40 -9.78
CA THR A 387 6.85 15.07 -9.58
C THR A 387 6.82 16.44 -8.89
N TRP A 388 5.69 16.84 -8.30
CA TRP A 388 5.52 18.14 -7.63
C TRP A 388 6.61 18.44 -6.60
N PHE A 389 7.15 17.41 -5.96
CA PHE A 389 8.18 17.49 -4.92
C PHE A 389 9.57 17.88 -5.45
N PHE A 390 9.74 18.01 -6.77
CA PHE A 390 10.92 18.60 -7.40
C PHE A 390 10.72 20.06 -7.82
N GLU A 391 9.51 20.60 -7.73
CA GLU A 391 9.21 21.97 -8.15
C GLU A 391 9.12 22.89 -6.93
N GLU A 392 10.00 23.90 -6.88
CA GLU A 392 10.13 24.84 -5.76
C GLU A 392 8.80 25.50 -5.35
N LYS A 393 7.93 25.82 -6.32
CA LYS A 393 6.62 26.42 -6.08
C LYS A 393 5.72 25.56 -5.18
N TYR A 394 5.75 24.23 -5.34
CA TYR A 394 4.95 23.32 -4.50
C TYR A 394 5.62 23.10 -3.14
N LEU A 395 6.96 23.07 -3.08
CA LEU A 395 7.70 23.00 -1.82
C LEU A 395 7.39 24.19 -0.92
N LYS A 396 7.49 25.42 -1.45
CA LYS A 396 7.12 26.66 -0.74
C LYS A 396 5.68 26.62 -0.25
N LYS A 397 4.78 26.07 -1.06
CA LYS A 397 3.36 25.97 -0.72
C LYS A 397 3.09 25.01 0.43
N ILE A 398 3.67 23.80 0.40
CA ILE A 398 3.53 22.81 1.48
C ILE A 398 4.05 23.34 2.80
N LYS A 399 5.15 24.10 2.79
CA LYS A 399 5.72 24.72 3.99
C LYS A 399 4.99 25.98 4.46
N SER A 400 4.01 26.47 3.71
CA SER A 400 3.33 27.73 4.04
C SER A 400 2.24 27.57 5.10
N VAL A 401 1.98 28.62 5.87
CA VAL A 401 0.82 28.70 6.77
C VAL A 401 -0.51 28.49 6.01
N LYS A 402 -0.58 28.87 4.73
CA LYS A 402 -1.76 28.62 3.89
C LYS A 402 -2.03 27.12 3.70
N PHE A 403 -1.01 26.26 3.74
CA PHE A 403 -1.21 24.82 3.65
C PHE A 403 -1.89 24.26 4.89
N THR A 404 -1.41 24.62 6.08
CA THR A 404 -2.04 24.20 7.35
C THR A 404 -3.46 24.76 7.50
N GLN A 405 -3.70 26.01 7.08
CA GLN A 405 -5.06 26.58 7.03
C GLN A 405 -6.01 25.77 6.13
N ARG A 406 -5.53 25.28 4.99
CA ARG A 406 -6.35 24.42 4.11
C ARG A 406 -6.76 23.12 4.80
N ILE A 407 -5.88 22.50 5.60
CA ILE A 407 -6.23 21.29 6.35
C ILE A 407 -7.44 21.54 7.26
N ARG A 408 -7.47 22.69 7.94
CA ARG A 408 -8.59 23.08 8.81
C ARG A 408 -9.88 23.38 8.03
N GLN A 409 -9.76 24.08 6.90
CA GLN A 409 -10.89 24.64 6.16
C GLN A 409 -11.56 23.67 5.19
N ASN A 410 -10.87 22.65 4.69
CA ASN A 410 -11.46 21.74 3.70
C ASN A 410 -12.65 20.96 4.28
N GLU A 411 -13.64 20.73 3.44
CA GLU A 411 -14.82 19.95 3.79
C GLU A 411 -14.46 18.47 4.01
N ILE A 412 -15.26 17.82 4.86
CA ILE A 412 -15.19 16.39 5.10
C ILE A 412 -16.36 15.75 4.37
N LEU A 413 -16.06 14.95 3.34
CA LEU A 413 -17.08 14.33 2.47
C LEU A 413 -17.16 12.84 2.74
N TYR A 414 -18.35 12.29 2.98
CA TYR A 414 -18.51 10.84 3.07
C TYR A 414 -18.42 10.19 1.69
N ASN A 415 -17.69 9.08 1.60
CA ASN A 415 -17.56 8.28 0.39
C ASN A 415 -18.05 6.85 0.66
N ASN A 416 -19.16 6.49 0.02
CA ASN A 416 -19.80 5.18 0.14
C ASN A 416 -18.93 4.03 -0.35
N ASP A 417 -18.12 4.25 -1.38
CA ASP A 417 -17.34 3.20 -2.02
C ASP A 417 -16.22 2.67 -1.12
N ILE A 418 -15.65 3.53 -0.28
CA ILE A 418 -14.58 3.18 0.66
C ILE A 418 -15.05 3.10 2.11
N PHE A 419 -16.35 3.36 2.35
CA PHE A 419 -16.96 3.45 3.69
C PHE A 419 -16.16 4.35 4.64
N GLY A 420 -15.83 5.56 4.19
CA GLY A 420 -14.98 6.48 4.94
C GLY A 420 -15.15 7.93 4.52
N TYR A 421 -14.53 8.83 5.28
CA TYR A 421 -14.59 10.27 5.07
C TYR A 421 -13.36 10.76 4.34
N LEU A 422 -13.55 11.66 3.40
CA LEU A 422 -12.52 12.25 2.56
C LEU A 422 -12.27 13.69 2.94
N ILE A 423 -11.00 14.05 3.07
CA ILE A 423 -10.55 15.42 3.28
C ILE A 423 -9.63 15.76 2.11
N HIS A 424 -10.20 16.36 1.07
CA HIS A 424 -9.50 16.67 -0.17
C HIS A 424 -8.71 17.97 -0.04
N ILE A 425 -7.39 17.88 0.08
CA ILE A 425 -6.50 19.03 0.13
C ILE A 425 -6.07 19.41 -1.28
N LYS A 426 -6.84 20.30 -1.91
CA LYS A 426 -6.52 20.83 -3.24
C LYS A 426 -5.49 21.95 -3.15
N LEU A 427 -4.35 21.78 -3.82
CA LEU A 427 -3.35 22.81 -3.96
C LEU A 427 -3.59 23.64 -5.24
N LYS A 428 -4.70 24.43 -5.29
CA LYS A 428 -5.05 25.38 -6.39
C LYS A 428 -3.81 25.94 -7.09
N LYS A 429 -3.66 25.70 -8.41
CA LYS A 429 -2.47 26.06 -9.20
C LYS A 429 -1.98 27.47 -8.89
#